data_AF-A0A5B6ZQJ7-F1
#
_entry.id   AF-A0A5B6ZQJ7-F1
#
_cell.length_a   1.000
_cell.length_b   1.000
_cell.length_c   1.000
_cell.angle_alpha   90.00
_cell.angle_beta   90.00
_cell.angle_gamma   90.00
#
_symmetry.space_group_name_H-M   'P 1'
#
loop_
_entity.id
_entity.type
_entity.pdbx_description
1 polymer ?
#
loop_
_entity_poly.entity_id
_entity_poly.type
_entity_poly.pdbx_seq_one_letter_code
_entity_poly.pdbx_strand_id
1 'polypeptide(L)'
;MAIWFTKSRSISQYLKTKIGFLEILNQRCLNSSFQSNSSRTTSSGENCRTPPPFLGDSATLFVTRRFESMKAAKQLDSKYDSDDDEDEQAMDFPGGRVTFTSEMKFISESPEKRIPCYRVLDDNGDALMDSRFEQVSEEIAVKMYSAMVTIQMMDTIFYDAQRQGRISFYVTSNGEEAINIASAAALTQDDVILPQYREPGVLLWRGFTLQEFANQCFGNKADYGKGRQMPIHYGSKKHNYFTVSSPIATQLPQAVGAAYSLKMDKKDACVVTYFGDGGTSEGDFHASLNFAAVLEAPVIFICRNNGWAISTPITEQFRSTTFHQP
;
A
#
# COMPACT_ATOMS: atom_id res chain seq x y z
N MET A 1 -9.28 32.08 0.04
CA MET A 1 -9.74 33.46 0.31
C MET A 1 -11.03 33.36 1.11
N ALA A 2 -11.21 34.20 2.13
CA ALA A 2 -12.29 34.23 3.14
C ALA A 2 -12.11 33.31 4.37
N ILE A 3 -11.74 33.97 5.46
CA ILE A 3 -11.54 33.53 6.83
C ILE A 3 -12.85 33.79 7.60
N TRP A 4 -13.30 32.85 8.44
CA TRP A 4 -14.29 33.14 9.48
C TRP A 4 -13.78 32.64 10.84
N PHE A 5 -13.40 33.60 11.68
CA PHE A 5 -13.08 33.42 13.10
C PHE A 5 -14.34 33.66 13.93
N THR A 6 -14.60 32.79 14.91
CA THR A 6 -15.39 33.13 16.10
C THR A 6 -14.55 32.91 17.35
N LYS A 7 -14.43 33.99 18.13
CA LYS A 7 -13.72 34.09 19.41
C LYS A 7 -14.47 33.34 20.51
N SER A 8 -13.74 32.67 21.39
CA SER A 8 -14.09 32.63 22.82
C SER A 8 -12.84 32.84 23.66
N ARG A 9 -12.94 33.81 24.58
CA ARG A 9 -11.91 34.27 25.51
C ARG A 9 -11.98 33.45 26.79
N SER A 10 -10.90 32.76 27.16
CA SER A 10 -10.49 32.50 28.54
C SER A 10 -9.18 31.71 28.50
N ILE A 11 -8.33 31.82 29.52
CA ILE A 11 -7.02 31.18 29.68
C ILE A 11 -5.86 31.99 29.06
N SER A 12 -5.68 33.21 29.58
CA SER A 12 -4.39 33.88 29.62
C SER A 12 -4.16 34.36 31.05
N GLN A 13 -3.60 33.48 31.88
CA GLN A 13 -3.05 33.88 33.19
C GLN A 13 -2.02 32.91 33.81
N TYR A 14 -1.45 31.99 33.04
CA TYR A 14 -0.41 31.08 33.55
C TYR A 14 0.62 30.83 32.44
N LEU A 15 1.75 31.56 32.47
CA LEU A 15 3.03 31.34 31.76
C LEU A 15 3.75 32.66 31.39
N LYS A 16 3.73 33.65 32.29
CA LYS A 16 4.60 34.84 32.21
C LYS A 16 5.44 35.00 33.48
N THR A 17 6.30 34.02 33.76
CA THR A 17 7.43 34.20 34.69
C THR A 17 8.49 33.14 34.45
N LYS A 18 9.49 33.46 33.62
CA LYS A 18 10.92 33.06 33.72
C LYS A 18 11.64 33.31 32.39
N ILE A 19 11.92 34.57 32.11
CA ILE A 19 13.12 34.98 31.37
C ILE A 19 13.72 36.13 32.18
N GLY A 20 14.97 35.98 32.59
CA GLY A 20 15.75 37.05 33.21
C GLY A 20 16.95 36.48 33.98
N PHE A 21 18.14 36.94 33.60
CA PHE A 21 19.49 36.60 34.07
C PHE A 21 20.07 35.34 33.40
N LEU A 22 21.19 35.35 32.66
CA LEU A 22 22.35 36.25 32.68
C LEU A 22 23.15 36.06 31.36
N GLU A 23 23.30 37.11 30.55
CA GLU A 23 24.43 37.27 29.63
C GLU A 23 25.66 37.74 30.44
N ILE A 24 26.88 37.35 30.06
CA ILE A 24 28.11 38.19 29.99
C ILE A 24 29.37 37.32 29.73
N LEU A 25 30.29 37.86 28.92
CA LEU A 25 31.68 37.49 28.59
C LEU A 25 31.88 36.57 27.36
N ASN A 26 31.99 37.08 26.13
CA ASN A 26 33.00 37.98 25.52
C ASN A 26 34.16 37.22 24.82
N GLN A 27 34.44 37.72 23.62
CA GLN A 27 35.37 37.30 22.57
C GLN A 27 36.83 37.21 23.04
N ARG A 28 37.64 36.35 22.39
CA ARG A 28 38.97 36.72 21.83
C ARG A 28 39.66 35.59 21.04
N CYS A 29 40.17 36.00 19.86
CA CYS A 29 41.41 35.59 19.15
C CYS A 29 41.52 34.16 18.58
N LEU A 30 41.58 33.99 17.25
CA LEU A 30 42.68 34.25 16.28
C LEU A 30 43.76 33.14 16.23
N ASN A 31 43.88 32.54 15.04
CA ASN A 31 45.05 32.02 14.35
C ASN A 31 46.11 31.19 15.11
N SER A 32 46.36 29.97 14.61
CA SER A 32 47.70 29.64 14.07
C SER A 32 47.66 28.39 13.20
N SER A 33 48.16 28.55 11.98
CA SER A 33 48.78 27.52 11.15
C SER A 33 50.29 27.49 11.43
N PHE A 34 50.94 26.34 11.20
CA PHE A 34 52.35 26.05 10.81
C PHE A 34 52.80 24.73 11.46
N GLN A 35 52.88 23.65 10.68
CA GLN A 35 54.09 23.11 10.00
C GLN A 35 55.13 22.47 10.94
N SER A 36 55.38 21.16 10.79
CA SER A 36 56.43 20.63 9.89
C SER A 36 56.91 19.23 10.32
N ASN A 37 57.07 18.36 9.31
CA ASN A 37 58.15 17.38 9.07
C ASN A 37 58.55 16.37 10.18
N SER A 38 58.91 15.11 9.88
CA SER A 38 59.64 14.58 8.72
C SER A 38 59.35 13.08 8.59
N SER A 39 59.17 12.56 7.36
CA SER A 39 60.17 11.79 6.57
C SER A 39 60.34 10.33 7.06
N ARG A 40 60.53 9.29 6.26
CA ARG A 40 60.74 8.97 4.82
C ARG A 40 60.67 7.40 4.82
N THR A 41 60.35 6.63 3.78
CA THR A 41 60.96 6.43 2.45
C THR A 41 60.22 5.20 1.83
N THR A 42 59.62 5.29 0.63
CA THR A 42 60.05 4.71 -0.68
C THR A 42 60.18 3.18 -0.69
N SER A 43 59.74 2.39 -1.67
CA SER A 43 59.59 2.47 -3.15
C SER A 43 58.75 1.25 -3.57
N SER A 44 58.00 1.12 -4.66
CA SER A 44 58.23 1.25 -6.12
C SER A 44 56.93 0.68 -6.76
N GLY A 45 56.32 1.08 -7.88
CA GLY A 45 56.76 1.75 -9.11
C GLY A 45 56.15 0.98 -10.30
N GLU A 46 55.23 1.62 -11.03
CA GLU A 46 54.87 1.42 -12.47
C GLU A 46 54.09 0.14 -12.89
N ASN A 47 53.18 0.07 -13.88
CA ASN A 47 52.78 0.98 -14.98
C ASN A 47 51.42 0.55 -15.60
N CYS A 48 50.62 1.55 -16.01
CA CYS A 48 49.65 1.69 -17.14
C CYS A 48 49.00 0.47 -17.86
N ARG A 49 47.65 0.49 -18.00
CA ARG A 49 46.85 0.20 -19.24
C ARG A 49 45.32 0.23 -18.99
N THR A 50 44.55 0.82 -19.90
CA THR A 50 43.09 0.66 -20.09
C THR A 50 42.83 0.08 -21.51
N PRO A 51 41.60 -0.35 -21.90
CA PRO A 51 40.55 -1.18 -21.25
C PRO A 51 40.18 -2.42 -22.16
N PRO A 52 39.11 -3.23 -21.94
CA PRO A 52 37.75 -2.90 -22.44
C PRO A 52 36.58 -3.51 -21.58
N PRO A 53 35.29 -3.39 -21.97
CA PRO A 53 34.11 -3.32 -21.08
C PRO A 53 33.57 -4.70 -20.66
N PHE A 54 32.92 -4.77 -19.50
CA PHE A 54 32.09 -5.92 -19.16
C PHE A 54 30.73 -5.49 -18.62
N LEU A 55 29.71 -5.89 -19.39
CA LEU A 55 28.36 -6.18 -18.96
C LEU A 55 28.37 -6.87 -17.59
N GLY A 56 27.48 -6.43 -16.71
CA GLY A 56 27.15 -7.12 -15.48
C GLY A 56 25.75 -6.75 -15.06
N ASP A 57 24.76 -7.42 -15.64
CA ASP A 57 23.44 -7.58 -15.05
C ASP A 57 23.62 -8.01 -13.59
N SER A 58 23.24 -7.15 -12.66
CA SER A 58 23.01 -7.55 -11.28
C SER A 58 21.54 -7.29 -10.99
N ALA A 59 20.69 -8.17 -11.53
CA ALA A 59 19.37 -8.39 -10.98
C ALA A 59 19.56 -8.99 -9.58
N THR A 60 19.64 -8.13 -8.56
CA THR A 60 19.45 -8.51 -7.16
C THR A 60 17.99 -8.94 -7.01
N LEU A 61 17.74 -10.19 -7.41
CA LEU A 61 16.49 -10.90 -7.20
C LEU A 61 16.26 -10.94 -5.69
N PHE A 62 15.24 -10.20 -5.26
CA PHE A 62 14.59 -10.47 -3.98
C PHE A 62 14.24 -11.95 -3.97
N VAL A 63 14.92 -12.74 -3.13
CA VAL A 63 14.48 -14.11 -2.87
C VAL A 63 13.24 -13.95 -1.99
N THR A 64 12.09 -13.73 -2.63
CA THR A 64 10.79 -13.80 -1.98
C THR A 64 10.61 -15.24 -1.54
N ARG A 65 10.98 -15.54 -0.29
CA ARG A 65 10.57 -16.79 0.33
C ARG A 65 9.06 -16.65 0.54
N ARG A 66 8.28 -17.15 -0.43
CA ARG A 66 6.83 -17.18 -0.30
C ARG A 66 6.52 -18.01 0.93
N PHE A 67 5.92 -17.37 1.93
CA PHE A 67 5.35 -18.10 3.05
C PHE A 67 4.29 -19.05 2.48
N GLU A 68 4.30 -20.30 2.93
CA GLU A 68 3.22 -21.23 2.60
C GLU A 68 1.88 -20.54 2.90
N SER A 69 0.90 -20.74 2.01
CA SER A 69 -0.46 -20.28 2.25
C SER A 69 -0.82 -20.60 3.69
N MET A 70 -1.01 -19.57 4.51
CA MET A 70 -1.60 -19.78 5.82
C MET A 70 -2.96 -20.37 5.50
N LYS A 71 -3.11 -21.69 5.66
CA LYS A 71 -4.43 -22.27 5.90
C LYS A 71 -5.06 -21.33 6.89
N ALA A 72 -6.21 -20.73 6.53
CA ALA A 72 -6.98 -19.89 7.44
C ALA A 72 -6.87 -20.57 8.79
N ALA A 73 -6.20 -19.89 9.73
CA ALA A 73 -5.94 -20.48 11.04
C ALA A 73 -7.27 -21.06 11.46
N LYS A 74 -7.35 -22.38 11.75
CA LYS A 74 -8.60 -23.02 12.21
C LYS A 74 -9.19 -22.04 13.20
N GLN A 75 -10.23 -21.33 12.79
CA GLN A 75 -10.60 -20.12 13.49
C GLN A 75 -10.98 -20.62 14.87
N LEU A 76 -10.26 -20.10 15.86
CA LEU A 76 -10.45 -20.42 17.26
C LEU A 76 -11.95 -20.49 17.51
N ASP A 77 -12.42 -21.65 17.95
CA ASP A 77 -13.64 -21.73 18.73
C ASP A 77 -13.55 -20.57 19.72
N SER A 78 -14.41 -19.59 19.48
CA SER A 78 -14.36 -18.32 20.18
C SER A 78 -14.54 -18.62 21.65
N LYS A 79 -13.55 -18.25 22.46
CA LYS A 79 -13.59 -18.03 23.91
C LYS A 79 -15.03 -17.94 24.47
N TYR A 80 -15.60 -19.11 24.74
CA TYR A 80 -16.46 -19.40 25.87
C TYR A 80 -15.73 -20.48 26.66
N ASP A 81 -14.49 -20.17 27.04
CA ASP A 81 -13.75 -20.95 28.02
C ASP A 81 -14.08 -20.31 29.37
N SER A 82 -15.31 -20.57 29.81
CA SER A 82 -15.75 -20.33 31.18
C SER A 82 -16.22 -21.67 31.72
N ASP A 83 -15.36 -22.22 32.55
CA ASP A 83 -15.60 -23.29 33.51
C ASP A 83 -15.91 -24.69 32.92
N ASP A 84 -15.02 -25.62 33.25
CA ASP A 84 -15.23 -27.06 33.18
C ASP A 84 -16.65 -27.41 33.71
N ASP A 85 -17.55 -27.92 32.84
CA ASP A 85 -18.75 -28.76 33.13
C ASP A 85 -20.01 -28.59 32.20
N GLU A 86 -19.92 -28.17 30.93
CA GLU A 86 -21.12 -28.10 30.01
C GLU A 86 -20.97 -28.81 28.64
N ASP A 87 -20.49 -30.06 28.61
CA ASP A 87 -20.29 -30.84 27.37
C ASP A 87 -21.52 -31.67 26.89
N GLU A 88 -22.73 -31.51 27.47
CA GLU A 88 -23.84 -32.46 27.22
C GLU A 88 -24.95 -32.01 26.23
N GLN A 89 -24.98 -30.76 25.76
CA GLN A 89 -26.09 -30.28 24.91
C GLN A 89 -25.60 -29.53 23.66
N ALA A 90 -25.00 -30.27 22.73
CA ALA A 90 -24.72 -29.80 21.38
C ALA A 90 -25.39 -30.68 20.33
N MET A 91 -25.87 -30.08 19.24
CA MET A 91 -26.42 -30.76 18.08
C MET A 91 -25.48 -30.58 16.88
N ASP A 92 -25.19 -31.69 16.21
CA ASP A 92 -24.47 -31.65 14.95
C ASP A 92 -25.44 -31.30 13.81
N PHE A 93 -25.35 -30.06 13.32
CA PHE A 93 -26.17 -29.55 12.22
C PHE A 93 -25.36 -29.51 10.92
N PRO A 94 -25.98 -29.66 9.73
CA PRO A 94 -25.28 -29.45 8.45
C PRO A 94 -24.80 -28.00 8.33
N GLY A 95 -23.55 -27.74 8.73
CA GLY A 95 -22.97 -26.39 8.83
C GLY A 95 -22.07 -26.17 10.05
N GLY A 96 -22.12 -27.07 11.04
CA GLY A 96 -21.26 -27.02 12.22
C GLY A 96 -21.95 -27.57 13.47
N ARG A 97 -21.18 -27.76 14.53
CA ARG A 97 -21.71 -28.10 15.85
C ARG A 97 -22.36 -26.86 16.46
N VAL A 98 -23.61 -26.99 16.92
CA VAL A 98 -24.36 -25.90 17.53
C VAL A 98 -24.64 -26.25 18.98
N THR A 99 -24.17 -25.41 19.90
CA THR A 99 -24.48 -25.52 21.33
C THR A 99 -25.88 -24.94 21.62
N PHE A 100 -26.62 -25.58 22.51
CA PHE A 100 -27.92 -25.06 22.93
C PHE A 100 -27.76 -23.95 23.98
N THR A 101 -28.67 -22.98 23.97
CA THR A 101 -28.81 -21.99 25.05
C THR A 101 -30.27 -21.79 25.35
N SER A 102 -30.62 -21.73 26.63
CA SER A 102 -31.99 -21.46 27.11
C SER A 102 -32.29 -19.97 27.24
N GLU A 103 -31.27 -19.12 27.12
CA GLU A 103 -31.39 -17.66 27.23
C GLU A 103 -31.36 -17.01 25.84
N MET A 104 -32.39 -16.21 25.53
CA MET A 104 -32.39 -15.41 24.30
C MET A 104 -31.45 -14.21 24.47
N LYS A 105 -30.24 -14.33 23.92
CA LYS A 105 -29.24 -13.25 23.85
C LYS A 105 -29.04 -12.81 22.40
N PHE A 106 -29.29 -11.53 22.13
CA PHE A 106 -28.85 -10.91 20.87
C PHE A 106 -27.36 -10.63 20.97
N ILE A 107 -26.58 -11.08 19.98
CA ILE A 107 -25.16 -10.73 19.88
C ILE A 107 -25.10 -9.25 19.49
N SER A 108 -24.80 -8.37 20.44
CA SER A 108 -24.64 -6.94 20.18
C SER A 108 -23.44 -6.69 19.27
N GLU A 109 -23.58 -5.76 18.33
CA GLU A 109 -22.64 -5.49 17.23
C GLU A 109 -21.17 -5.38 17.66
N SER A 110 -20.34 -6.24 17.08
CA SER A 110 -18.86 -6.14 16.93
C SER A 110 -18.05 -5.90 18.22
N PRO A 111 -16.77 -6.32 18.28
CA PRO A 111 -15.93 -6.02 19.44
C PRO A 111 -15.87 -4.49 19.68
N GLU A 112 -16.02 -4.05 20.93
CA GLU A 112 -15.86 -2.63 21.32
C GLU A 112 -14.50 -2.05 20.88
N LYS A 113 -13.50 -2.92 20.72
CA LYS A 113 -12.13 -2.56 20.30
C LYS A 113 -11.96 -2.79 18.80
N ARG A 114 -11.56 -1.72 18.11
CA ARG A 114 -11.15 -1.75 16.70
C ARG A 114 -9.91 -2.63 16.51
N ILE A 115 -9.79 -3.23 15.33
CA ILE A 115 -8.60 -4.00 14.97
C ILE A 115 -7.42 -3.04 14.88
N PRO A 116 -6.28 -3.33 15.54
CA PRO A 116 -5.14 -2.44 15.55
C PRO A 116 -4.54 -2.32 14.13
N CYS A 117 -4.08 -1.11 13.79
CA CYS A 117 -3.38 -0.87 12.53
C CYS A 117 -1.93 -1.36 12.65
N TYR A 118 -1.51 -2.26 11.76
CA TYR A 118 -0.11 -2.67 11.67
C TYR A 118 0.75 -1.51 11.18
N ARG A 119 1.81 -1.21 11.93
CA ARG A 119 2.71 -0.08 11.69
C ARG A 119 4.14 -0.49 12.03
N VAL A 120 5.09 -0.10 11.16
CA VAL A 120 6.52 -0.41 11.33
C VAL A 120 7.31 0.86 11.69
N LEU A 121 7.06 1.95 10.97
CA LEU A 121 7.77 3.22 11.15
C LEU A 121 6.87 4.26 11.83
N ASP A 122 7.44 5.11 12.65
CA ASP A 122 6.79 6.29 13.24
C ASP A 122 6.66 7.44 12.21
N ASP A 123 6.16 8.61 12.62
CA ASP A 123 5.93 9.75 11.71
C ASP A 123 7.25 10.45 11.29
N ASN A 124 8.33 10.19 12.03
CA ASN A 124 9.67 10.69 11.73
C ASN A 124 10.46 9.72 10.84
N GLY A 125 9.93 8.50 10.63
CA GLY A 125 10.59 7.43 9.88
C GLY A 125 11.43 6.49 10.75
N ASP A 126 11.35 6.60 12.07
CA ASP A 126 12.06 5.74 13.01
C ASP A 126 11.28 4.43 13.24
N ALA A 127 11.99 3.31 13.38
CA ALA A 127 11.36 2.01 13.63
C ALA A 127 10.72 1.96 15.03
N LEU A 128 9.49 1.47 15.12
CA LEU A 128 8.81 1.26 16.39
C LEU A 128 9.48 0.13 17.19
N MET A 129 9.57 0.31 18.50
CA MET A 129 10.03 -0.74 19.41
C MET A 129 9.09 -1.95 19.30
N ASP A 130 9.65 -3.16 19.28
CA ASP A 130 8.95 -4.45 19.09
C ASP A 130 8.32 -4.70 17.70
N SER A 131 8.59 -3.85 16.70
CA SER A 131 8.17 -4.14 15.32
C SER A 131 9.00 -5.30 14.73
N ARG A 132 8.31 -6.35 14.28
CA ARG A 132 8.93 -7.47 13.56
C ARG A 132 8.72 -7.26 12.07
N PHE A 133 9.77 -6.85 11.37
CA PHE A 133 9.76 -6.68 9.92
C PHE A 133 11.06 -7.18 9.30
N GLU A 134 10.99 -7.54 8.02
CA GLU A 134 12.17 -7.83 7.21
C GLU A 134 12.66 -6.52 6.58
N GLN A 135 13.92 -6.16 6.85
CA GLN A 135 14.49 -4.93 6.33
C GLN A 135 14.78 -5.08 4.84
N VAL A 136 14.22 -4.17 4.04
CA VAL A 136 14.52 -4.08 2.61
C VAL A 136 15.93 -3.51 2.40
N SER A 137 16.58 -3.89 1.28
CA SER A 137 17.87 -3.30 0.93
C SER A 137 17.73 -1.79 0.66
N GLU A 138 18.80 -1.04 0.91
CA GLU A 138 18.85 0.40 0.62
C GLU A 138 18.51 0.70 -0.85
N GLU A 139 19.04 -0.11 -1.78
CA GLU A 139 18.77 0.00 -3.21
C GLU A 139 17.26 -0.05 -3.51
N ILE A 140 16.55 -0.97 -2.87
CA ILE A 140 15.11 -1.14 -3.08
C ILE A 140 14.32 -0.03 -2.40
N ALA A 141 14.72 0.39 -1.20
CA ALA A 141 14.11 1.53 -0.52
C ALA A 141 14.24 2.82 -1.36
N VAL A 142 15.43 3.11 -1.89
CA VAL A 142 15.68 4.26 -2.77
C VAL A 142 14.89 4.16 -4.06
N LYS A 143 14.79 2.96 -4.66
CA LYS A 143 13.97 2.72 -5.85
C LYS A 143 12.48 2.96 -5.57
N MET A 144 11.96 2.47 -4.44
CA MET A 144 10.57 2.69 -4.04
C MET A 144 10.29 4.18 -3.84
N TYR A 145 11.17 4.88 -3.13
CA TYR A 145 11.06 6.32 -2.92
C TYR A 145 11.07 7.09 -4.24
N SER A 146 12.01 6.79 -5.13
CA SER A 146 12.11 7.41 -6.45
C SER A 146 10.85 7.17 -7.29
N ALA A 147 10.26 5.97 -7.21
CA ALA A 147 9.02 5.64 -7.91
C ALA A 147 7.82 6.41 -7.34
N MET A 148 7.72 6.57 -6.01
CA MET A 148 6.67 7.39 -5.38
C MET A 148 6.76 8.86 -5.84
N VAL A 149 7.95 9.44 -5.84
CA VAL A 149 8.17 10.81 -6.34
C VAL A 149 7.83 10.92 -7.82
N THR A 150 8.19 9.91 -8.63
CA THR A 150 7.89 9.87 -10.06
C THR A 150 6.38 9.90 -10.33
N ILE A 151 5.59 9.13 -9.57
CA ILE A 151 4.12 9.14 -9.66
C ILE A 151 3.58 10.52 -9.34
N GLN A 152 4.04 11.12 -8.24
CA GLN A 152 3.58 12.45 -7.81
C GLN A 152 3.86 13.53 -8.87
N MET A 153 5.03 13.48 -9.52
CA MET A 153 5.38 14.39 -10.61
C MET A 153 4.54 14.15 -11.86
N MET A 154 4.35 12.88 -12.23
CA MET A 154 3.47 12.47 -13.33
C MET A 154 2.04 12.98 -13.12
N ASP A 155 1.51 12.80 -11.91
CA ASP A 155 0.17 13.23 -11.53
C ASP A 155 0.01 14.74 -11.63
N THR A 156 1.00 15.51 -11.15
CA THR A 156 1.00 16.98 -11.27
C THR A 156 0.92 17.41 -12.74
N ILE A 157 1.75 16.82 -13.60
CA ILE A 157 1.83 17.17 -15.02
C ILE A 157 0.52 16.84 -15.76
N PHE A 158 -0.01 15.63 -15.58
CA PHE A 158 -1.23 15.22 -16.28
C PHE A 158 -2.48 15.87 -15.72
N TYR A 159 -2.53 16.16 -14.42
CA TYR A 159 -3.60 16.96 -13.85
C TYR A 159 -3.65 18.35 -14.49
N ASP A 160 -2.51 19.03 -14.63
CA ASP A 160 -2.44 20.32 -15.32
C ASP A 160 -2.80 20.21 -16.80
N ALA A 161 -2.37 19.16 -17.49
CA ALA A 161 -2.76 18.89 -18.87
C ALA A 161 -4.29 18.73 -19.01
N GLN A 162 -4.92 18.09 -18.03
CA GLN A 162 -6.38 17.94 -17.98
C GLN A 162 -7.06 19.29 -17.74
N ARG A 163 -6.55 20.14 -16.84
CA ARG A 163 -7.07 21.49 -16.60
C ARG A 163 -6.94 22.40 -17.83
N GLN A 164 -5.94 22.18 -18.67
CA GLN A 164 -5.77 22.85 -19.96
C GLN A 164 -6.62 22.25 -21.09
N GLY A 165 -7.39 21.19 -20.83
CA GLY A 165 -8.20 20.51 -21.85
C GLY A 165 -7.39 19.70 -22.88
N ARG A 166 -6.11 19.40 -22.60
CA ARG A 166 -5.27 18.57 -23.48
C ARG A 166 -5.61 17.10 -23.39
N ILE A 167 -6.07 16.66 -22.22
CA ILE A 167 -6.65 15.34 -21.98
C ILE A 167 -8.03 15.52 -21.33
N SER A 168 -8.96 14.60 -21.58
CA SER A 168 -10.36 14.76 -21.18
C SER A 168 -10.58 14.55 -19.68
N PHE A 169 -9.84 13.62 -19.07
CA PHE A 169 -10.04 13.19 -17.69
C PHE A 169 -8.70 12.81 -17.05
N TYR A 170 -8.59 12.98 -15.74
CA TYR A 170 -7.44 12.55 -14.96
C TYR A 170 -7.79 12.49 -13.48
N VAL A 171 -7.28 11.49 -12.77
CA VAL A 171 -7.41 11.32 -11.32
C VAL A 171 -6.03 11.04 -10.75
N THR A 172 -5.66 11.77 -9.71
CA THR A 172 -4.37 11.64 -9.05
C THR A 172 -4.37 10.52 -8.02
N SER A 173 -3.18 10.01 -7.69
CA SER A 173 -2.93 9.01 -6.66
C SER A 173 -2.25 9.60 -5.41
N ASN A 174 -2.32 10.93 -5.24
CA ASN A 174 -1.75 11.65 -4.10
C ASN A 174 -2.17 11.04 -2.75
N GLY A 175 -1.20 10.69 -1.92
CA GLY A 175 -1.39 10.04 -0.62
C GLY A 175 -1.53 8.52 -0.70
N GLU A 176 -1.56 7.94 -1.89
CA GLU A 176 -1.71 6.51 -2.15
C GLU A 176 -0.51 5.92 -2.93
N GLU A 177 0.59 6.66 -3.04
CA GLU A 177 1.80 6.27 -3.77
C GLU A 177 2.50 5.08 -3.10
N ALA A 178 2.55 5.09 -1.76
CA ALA A 178 3.20 4.04 -0.98
C ALA A 178 2.48 2.69 -1.12
N ILE A 179 1.15 2.67 -1.01
CA ILE A 179 0.37 1.43 -1.16
C ILE A 179 0.48 0.87 -2.57
N ASN A 180 0.61 1.72 -3.59
CA ASN A 180 0.87 1.33 -4.97
C ASN A 180 2.23 0.64 -5.13
N ILE A 181 3.30 1.32 -4.73
CA ILE A 181 4.68 0.88 -4.98
C ILE A 181 5.06 -0.29 -4.08
N ALA A 182 4.75 -0.22 -2.78
CA ALA A 182 5.17 -1.23 -1.83
C ALA A 182 4.45 -2.56 -2.05
N SER A 183 3.14 -2.53 -2.38
CA SER A 183 2.40 -3.75 -2.72
C SER A 183 2.95 -4.39 -4.00
N ALA A 184 3.24 -3.60 -5.04
CA ALA A 184 3.83 -4.11 -6.28
C ALA A 184 5.23 -4.69 -6.08
N ALA A 185 6.02 -4.12 -5.17
CA ALA A 185 7.36 -4.60 -4.84
C ALA A 185 7.39 -5.90 -4.05
N ALA A 186 6.33 -6.19 -3.29
CA ALA A 186 6.17 -7.47 -2.61
C ALA A 186 5.74 -8.61 -3.57
N LEU A 187 5.40 -8.29 -4.81
CA LEU A 187 4.91 -9.23 -5.80
C LEU A 187 5.97 -9.56 -6.86
N THR A 188 5.82 -10.73 -7.45
CA THR A 188 6.59 -11.17 -8.62
C THR A 188 5.91 -10.71 -9.91
N GLN A 189 6.64 -10.76 -11.02
CA GLN A 189 6.10 -10.36 -12.32
C GLN A 189 5.00 -11.32 -12.83
N ASP A 190 4.98 -12.56 -12.33
CA ASP A 190 4.00 -13.58 -12.68
C ASP A 190 2.65 -13.40 -11.97
N ASP A 191 2.62 -12.65 -10.87
CA ASP A 191 1.39 -12.35 -10.15
C ASP A 191 0.51 -11.41 -10.99
N VAL A 192 -0.80 -11.70 -11.01
CA VAL A 192 -1.77 -10.99 -11.86
C VAL A 192 -2.41 -9.85 -11.07
N ILE A 193 -2.53 -8.68 -11.69
CA ILE A 193 -3.09 -7.49 -11.07
C ILE A 193 -4.44 -7.14 -11.70
N LEU A 194 -5.46 -7.00 -10.86
CA LEU A 194 -6.77 -6.43 -11.21
C LEU A 194 -6.97 -5.11 -10.47
N PRO A 195 -6.69 -3.97 -11.12
CA PRO A 195 -6.77 -2.65 -10.51
C PRO A 195 -8.19 -2.09 -10.45
N GLN A 196 -8.36 -0.98 -9.74
CA GLN A 196 -9.58 -0.16 -9.78
C GLN A 196 -9.41 1.05 -10.72
N TYR A 197 -8.56 2.01 -10.37
CA TYR A 197 -8.20 3.19 -11.18
C TYR A 197 -7.14 4.10 -10.51
N ARG A 198 -6.81 3.90 -9.22
CA ARG A 198 -5.75 4.65 -8.51
C ARG A 198 -4.47 3.83 -8.36
N GLU A 199 -4.26 2.88 -9.26
CA GLU A 199 -3.12 1.96 -9.21
C GLU A 199 -2.00 2.22 -10.27
N PRO A 200 -1.71 3.46 -10.73
CA PRO A 200 -0.70 3.66 -11.76
C PRO A 200 0.71 3.31 -11.27
N GLY A 201 0.95 3.38 -9.95
CA GLY A 201 2.26 3.06 -9.39
C GLY A 201 2.61 1.57 -9.50
N VAL A 202 1.60 0.68 -9.46
CA VAL A 202 1.83 -0.76 -9.67
C VAL A 202 2.38 -1.01 -11.08
N LEU A 203 1.84 -0.32 -12.09
CA LEU A 203 2.35 -0.37 -13.46
C LEU A 203 3.74 0.25 -13.57
N LEU A 204 3.97 1.42 -12.96
CA LEU A 204 5.27 2.08 -12.98
C LEU A 204 6.36 1.18 -12.39
N TRP A 205 6.10 0.55 -11.24
CA TRP A 205 7.04 -0.35 -10.59
C TRP A 205 7.40 -1.56 -11.48
N ARG A 206 6.41 -2.10 -12.21
CA ARG A 206 6.59 -3.20 -13.16
C ARG A 206 7.24 -2.79 -14.48
N GLY A 207 7.61 -1.53 -14.65
CA GLY A 207 8.36 -1.04 -15.82
C GLY A 207 7.50 -0.46 -16.94
N PHE A 208 6.24 -0.12 -16.66
CA PHE A 208 5.43 0.67 -17.58
C PHE A 208 5.98 2.10 -17.66
N THR A 209 6.29 2.55 -18.87
CA THR A 209 6.98 3.82 -19.11
C THR A 209 6.02 5.01 -19.01
N LEU A 210 6.57 6.17 -18.64
CA LEU A 210 5.84 7.45 -18.67
C LEU A 210 5.25 7.76 -20.06
N GLN A 211 5.94 7.32 -21.13
CA GLN A 211 5.45 7.47 -22.49
C GLN A 211 4.20 6.60 -22.74
N GLU A 212 4.16 5.36 -22.23
CA GLU A 212 2.97 4.51 -22.34
C GLU A 212 1.79 5.09 -21.55
N PHE A 213 2.02 5.64 -20.36
CA PHE A 213 0.98 6.39 -19.61
C PHE A 213 0.43 7.57 -20.43
N ALA A 214 1.33 8.37 -21.01
CA ALA A 214 0.95 9.48 -21.88
C ALA A 214 0.15 8.99 -23.10
N ASN A 215 0.58 7.90 -23.75
CA ASN A 215 -0.09 7.38 -24.94
C ASN A 215 -1.56 7.03 -24.65
N GLN A 216 -1.82 6.36 -23.53
CA GLN A 216 -3.17 6.02 -23.11
C GLN A 216 -4.00 7.27 -22.77
N CYS A 217 -3.45 8.22 -22.01
CA CYS A 217 -4.18 9.42 -21.61
C CYS A 217 -4.55 10.33 -22.79
N PHE A 218 -3.71 10.39 -23.82
CA PHE A 218 -3.98 11.14 -25.05
C PHE A 218 -4.78 10.33 -26.07
N GLY A 219 -5.01 9.02 -25.85
CA GLY A 219 -5.69 8.14 -26.79
C GLY A 219 -5.01 8.10 -28.18
N ASN A 220 -3.68 8.21 -28.20
CA ASN A 220 -2.95 8.37 -29.46
C ASN A 220 -2.70 7.02 -30.18
N LYS A 221 -2.08 7.06 -31.36
CA LYS A 221 -1.81 5.86 -32.18
C LYS A 221 -0.96 4.78 -31.50
N ALA A 222 -0.19 5.16 -30.48
CA ALA A 222 0.70 4.26 -29.74
C ALA A 222 0.04 3.71 -28.46
N ASP A 223 -1.22 4.05 -28.19
CA ASP A 223 -2.00 3.44 -27.12
C ASP A 223 -2.36 1.99 -27.48
N TYR A 224 -2.01 1.06 -26.59
CA TYR A 224 -2.40 -0.35 -26.69
C TYR A 224 -3.92 -0.53 -26.63
N GLY A 225 -4.63 0.35 -25.90
CA GLY A 225 -6.08 0.44 -25.82
C GLY A 225 -6.76 1.05 -27.06
N LYS A 226 -5.96 1.52 -28.03
CA LYS A 226 -6.42 2.13 -29.29
C LYS A 226 -7.34 3.34 -29.09
N GLY A 227 -7.17 4.09 -28.00
CA GLY A 227 -7.94 5.30 -27.68
C GLY A 227 -9.42 5.03 -27.38
N ARG A 228 -9.79 3.79 -27.02
CA ARG A 228 -11.19 3.38 -26.83
C ARG A 228 -11.71 3.63 -25.43
N GLN A 229 -10.82 3.66 -24.45
CA GLN A 229 -11.16 3.86 -23.05
C GLN A 229 -10.89 5.31 -22.63
N MET A 230 -11.53 5.71 -21.54
CA MET A 230 -11.24 6.98 -20.88
C MET A 230 -9.76 7.03 -20.48
N PRO A 231 -9.12 8.22 -20.42
CA PRO A 231 -7.82 8.35 -19.76
C PRO A 231 -7.83 7.71 -18.37
N ILE A 232 -6.66 7.29 -17.86
CA ILE A 232 -6.45 6.53 -16.61
C ILE A 232 -6.93 5.07 -16.62
N HIS A 233 -7.59 4.62 -17.68
CA HIS A 233 -7.94 3.21 -17.84
C HIS A 233 -6.78 2.40 -18.45
N TYR A 234 -5.68 2.33 -17.70
CA TYR A 234 -4.48 1.63 -18.13
C TYR A 234 -4.70 0.11 -18.16
N GLY A 235 -3.95 -0.58 -19.03
CA GLY A 235 -3.95 -2.02 -19.17
C GLY A 235 -2.67 -2.48 -19.86
N SER A 236 -2.09 -3.59 -19.41
CA SER A 236 -0.88 -4.11 -20.03
C SER A 236 -0.71 -5.61 -19.82
N LYS A 237 -0.86 -6.38 -20.90
CA LYS A 237 -0.61 -7.83 -20.91
C LYS A 237 0.83 -8.16 -20.53
N LYS A 238 1.81 -7.37 -20.99
CA LYS A 238 3.24 -7.56 -20.69
C LYS A 238 3.51 -7.51 -19.19
N HIS A 239 2.78 -6.67 -18.46
CA HIS A 239 3.00 -6.43 -17.04
C HIS A 239 2.03 -7.23 -16.15
N ASN A 240 1.30 -8.21 -16.70
CA ASN A 240 0.25 -8.96 -16.02
C ASN A 240 -0.77 -8.06 -15.30
N TYR A 241 -1.14 -6.96 -15.95
CA TYR A 241 -2.03 -5.94 -15.40
C TYR A 241 -3.28 -5.84 -16.26
N PHE A 242 -4.41 -6.26 -15.68
CA PHE A 242 -5.70 -6.21 -16.35
C PHE A 242 -6.12 -4.77 -16.62
N THR A 243 -6.79 -4.58 -17.76
CA THR A 243 -7.26 -3.25 -18.14
C THR A 243 -8.34 -2.78 -17.17
N VAL A 244 -8.13 -1.59 -16.63
CA VAL A 244 -9.11 -0.89 -15.79
C VAL A 244 -10.45 -0.72 -16.52
N SER A 245 -11.54 -0.78 -15.76
CA SER A 245 -12.89 -0.45 -16.23
C SER A 245 -13.57 0.48 -15.21
N SER A 246 -14.51 1.34 -15.66
CA SER A 246 -15.21 2.27 -14.76
C SER A 246 -16.11 1.60 -13.71
N PRO A 247 -16.85 0.51 -14.02
CA PRO A 247 -17.74 -0.12 -13.05
C PRO A 247 -16.99 -0.60 -11.80
N ILE A 248 -17.34 -0.04 -10.66
CA ILE A 248 -16.70 -0.31 -9.37
C ILE A 248 -16.95 -1.77 -8.96
N ALA A 249 -15.95 -2.36 -8.29
CA ALA A 249 -15.97 -3.71 -7.71
C ALA A 249 -16.10 -4.90 -8.70
N THR A 250 -16.43 -4.66 -9.96
CA THR A 250 -16.58 -5.72 -10.97
C THR A 250 -15.32 -6.56 -11.20
N GLN A 251 -14.15 -5.98 -10.94
CA GLN A 251 -12.86 -6.67 -11.02
C GLN A 251 -12.63 -7.65 -9.86
N LEU A 252 -13.36 -7.53 -8.74
CA LEU A 252 -13.19 -8.38 -7.58
C LEU A 252 -13.56 -9.85 -7.88
N PRO A 253 -14.75 -10.19 -8.40
CA PRO A 253 -15.08 -11.59 -8.67
C PRO A 253 -14.26 -12.14 -9.85
N GLN A 254 -13.88 -11.27 -10.79
CA GLN A 254 -12.96 -11.61 -11.88
C GLN A 254 -11.58 -12.01 -11.35
N ALA A 255 -11.09 -11.32 -10.31
CA ALA A 255 -9.81 -11.64 -9.67
C ALA A 255 -9.85 -13.01 -8.99
N VAL A 256 -10.97 -13.34 -8.33
CA VAL A 256 -11.18 -14.67 -7.74
C VAL A 256 -11.17 -15.76 -8.80
N GLY A 257 -11.85 -15.54 -9.93
CA GLY A 257 -11.83 -16.48 -11.06
C GLY A 257 -10.44 -16.67 -11.65
N ALA A 258 -9.68 -15.58 -11.83
CA ALA A 258 -8.29 -15.64 -12.28
C ALA A 258 -7.40 -16.39 -11.29
N ALA A 259 -7.56 -16.14 -9.98
CA ALA A 259 -6.81 -16.83 -8.93
C ALA A 259 -7.12 -18.31 -8.89
N TYR A 260 -8.39 -18.67 -9.02
CA TYR A 260 -8.80 -20.06 -9.10
C TYR A 260 -8.19 -20.76 -10.31
N SER A 261 -8.08 -20.07 -11.46
CA SER A 261 -7.37 -20.61 -12.63
C SER A 261 -5.89 -20.87 -12.33
N LEU A 262 -5.19 -19.97 -11.63
CA LEU A 262 -3.79 -20.19 -11.25
C LEU A 262 -3.63 -21.41 -10.32
N LYS A 263 -4.57 -21.59 -9.38
CA LYS A 263 -4.63 -22.77 -8.50
C LYS A 263 -4.84 -24.06 -9.31
N MET A 264 -5.77 -24.07 -10.26
CA MET A 264 -6.03 -25.24 -11.12
C MET A 264 -4.81 -25.58 -11.99
N ASP A 265 -4.12 -24.56 -12.49
CA ASP A 265 -2.87 -24.70 -13.25
C ASP A 265 -1.66 -25.09 -12.37
N LYS A 266 -1.81 -25.13 -11.04
CA LYS A 266 -0.73 -25.32 -10.06
C LYS A 266 0.43 -24.33 -10.25
N LYS A 267 0.11 -23.10 -10.66
CA LYS A 267 1.11 -22.04 -10.78
C LYS A 267 1.45 -21.51 -9.40
N ASP A 268 2.73 -21.33 -9.15
CA ASP A 268 3.20 -20.54 -8.02
C ASP A 268 3.03 -19.06 -8.37
N ALA A 269 1.79 -18.57 -8.37
CA ALA A 269 1.43 -17.17 -8.57
C ALA A 269 0.10 -16.87 -7.87
N CYS A 270 -0.09 -15.62 -7.46
CA CYS A 270 -1.33 -15.13 -6.88
C CYS A 270 -1.97 -14.05 -7.76
N VAL A 271 -3.20 -13.69 -7.42
CA VAL A 271 -3.88 -12.54 -8.00
C VAL A 271 -4.07 -11.48 -6.94
N VAL A 272 -3.80 -10.23 -7.29
CA VAL A 272 -4.00 -9.09 -6.40
C VAL A 272 -5.05 -8.19 -7.00
N THR A 273 -6.03 -7.82 -6.18
CA THR A 273 -7.10 -6.92 -6.59
C THR A 273 -7.20 -5.74 -5.66
N TYR A 274 -7.39 -4.54 -6.22
CA TYR A 274 -7.44 -3.28 -5.50
C TYR A 274 -8.84 -2.70 -5.56
N PHE A 275 -9.27 -2.05 -4.47
CA PHE A 275 -10.55 -1.35 -4.38
C PHE A 275 -10.54 -0.34 -3.24
N GLY A 276 -11.32 0.73 -3.36
CA GLY A 276 -11.53 1.69 -2.27
C GLY A 276 -12.62 1.25 -1.29
N ASP A 277 -12.72 1.93 -0.14
CA ASP A 277 -13.78 1.74 0.86
C ASP A 277 -15.19 1.90 0.27
N GLY A 278 -15.38 2.78 -0.72
CA GLY A 278 -16.65 2.86 -1.45
C GLY A 278 -17.04 1.56 -2.16
N GLY A 279 -16.06 0.84 -2.71
CA GLY A 279 -16.30 -0.40 -3.47
C GLY A 279 -16.71 -1.58 -2.60
N THR A 280 -16.57 -1.47 -1.28
CA THR A 280 -16.94 -2.54 -0.34
C THR A 280 -18.45 -2.69 -0.20
N SER A 281 -19.21 -1.65 -0.58
CA SER A 281 -20.67 -1.66 -0.49
C SER A 281 -21.34 -2.16 -1.77
N GLU A 282 -20.55 -2.53 -2.79
CA GLU A 282 -21.06 -3.17 -4.00
C GLU A 282 -21.31 -4.67 -3.76
N GLY A 283 -22.33 -5.23 -4.42
CA GLY A 283 -22.66 -6.67 -4.27
C GLY A 283 -21.53 -7.60 -4.72
N ASP A 284 -20.74 -7.18 -5.70
CA ASP A 284 -19.59 -7.93 -6.21
C ASP A 284 -18.50 -8.14 -5.15
N PHE A 285 -18.36 -7.21 -4.19
CA PHE A 285 -17.43 -7.38 -3.08
C PHE A 285 -17.81 -8.61 -2.22
N HIS A 286 -19.08 -8.70 -1.82
CA HIS A 286 -19.58 -9.82 -1.03
C HIS A 286 -19.45 -11.16 -1.77
N ALA A 287 -19.84 -11.19 -3.05
CA ALA A 287 -19.69 -12.37 -3.89
C ALA A 287 -18.22 -12.83 -3.95
N SER A 288 -17.29 -11.88 -4.11
CA SER A 288 -15.86 -12.18 -4.22
C SER A 288 -15.28 -12.84 -2.98
N LEU A 289 -15.56 -12.27 -1.79
CA LEU A 289 -15.04 -12.84 -0.55
C LEU A 289 -15.55 -14.26 -0.32
N ASN A 290 -16.85 -14.50 -0.55
CA ASN A 290 -17.45 -15.82 -0.39
C ASN A 290 -16.82 -16.84 -1.36
N PHE A 291 -16.73 -16.50 -2.65
CA PHE A 291 -16.11 -17.41 -3.64
C PHE A 291 -14.63 -17.63 -3.37
N ALA A 292 -13.88 -16.62 -2.94
CA ALA A 292 -12.48 -16.77 -2.60
C ALA A 292 -12.27 -17.74 -1.44
N ALA A 293 -13.10 -17.63 -0.39
CA ALA A 293 -13.04 -18.51 0.77
C ALA A 293 -13.42 -19.96 0.42
N VAL A 294 -14.58 -20.16 -0.23
CA VAL A 294 -15.10 -21.50 -0.57
C VAL A 294 -14.19 -22.23 -1.55
N LEU A 295 -13.61 -21.52 -2.53
CA LEU A 295 -12.71 -22.10 -3.52
C LEU A 295 -11.25 -22.17 -3.04
N GLU A 296 -10.96 -21.60 -1.87
CA GLU A 296 -9.62 -21.33 -1.33
C GLU A 296 -8.70 -20.77 -2.44
N ALA A 297 -9.15 -19.70 -3.10
CA ALA A 297 -8.44 -19.10 -4.22
C ALA A 297 -7.23 -18.27 -3.73
N PRO A 298 -6.07 -18.33 -4.40
CA PRO A 298 -4.87 -17.57 -4.04
C PRO A 298 -5.00 -16.09 -4.47
N VAL A 299 -5.90 -15.35 -3.82
CA VAL A 299 -6.20 -13.94 -4.10
C VAL A 299 -5.91 -13.04 -2.91
N ILE A 300 -5.32 -11.88 -3.17
CA ILE A 300 -5.07 -10.82 -2.19
C ILE A 300 -6.02 -9.65 -2.47
N PHE A 301 -6.85 -9.32 -1.49
CA PHE A 301 -7.76 -8.18 -1.54
C PHE A 301 -7.11 -6.97 -0.85
N ILE A 302 -6.77 -5.94 -1.61
CA ILE A 302 -6.17 -4.70 -1.10
C ILE A 302 -7.24 -3.61 -1.09
N CYS A 303 -7.81 -3.37 0.09
CA CYS A 303 -8.75 -2.28 0.33
C CYS A 303 -8.00 -0.99 0.70
N ARG A 304 -8.19 0.06 -0.09
CA ARG A 304 -7.67 1.41 0.16
C ARG A 304 -8.75 2.24 0.86
N ASN A 305 -8.70 2.27 2.19
CA ASN A 305 -9.60 3.10 2.99
C ASN A 305 -8.97 4.48 3.21
N ASN A 306 -9.36 5.46 2.40
CA ASN A 306 -8.89 6.84 2.51
C ASN A 306 -9.92 7.76 3.22
N GLY A 307 -11.01 7.18 3.73
CA GLY A 307 -12.06 7.88 4.46
C GLY A 307 -13.21 8.41 3.61
N TRP A 308 -13.15 8.30 2.28
CA TRP A 308 -14.10 8.94 1.37
C TRP A 308 -14.37 8.18 0.07
N ALA A 309 -15.64 8.08 -0.29
CA ALA A 309 -16.11 7.71 -1.61
C ALA A 309 -16.68 8.95 -2.34
N ILE A 310 -15.83 9.64 -3.11
CA ILE A 310 -16.15 10.90 -3.81
C ILE A 310 -16.51 12.03 -2.83
N SER A 311 -17.75 12.07 -2.34
CA SER A 311 -18.25 13.04 -1.35
C SER A 311 -18.83 12.38 -0.12
N THR A 312 -18.95 11.05 -0.12
CA THR A 312 -19.55 10.27 0.96
C THR A 312 -18.47 9.87 1.98
N PRO A 313 -18.55 10.29 3.25
CA PRO A 313 -17.61 9.88 4.28
C PRO A 313 -17.86 8.42 4.73
N ILE A 314 -16.85 7.75 5.28
CA ILE A 314 -16.95 6.36 5.78
C ILE A 314 -18.10 6.12 6.77
N THR A 315 -18.51 7.12 7.54
CA THR A 315 -19.62 7.02 8.51
C THR A 315 -20.98 6.84 7.85
N GLU A 316 -21.09 7.22 6.58
CA GLU A 316 -22.26 6.99 5.73
C GLU A 316 -22.07 5.76 4.82
N GLN A 317 -20.85 5.23 4.72
CA GLN A 317 -20.51 4.08 3.89
C GLN A 317 -20.79 2.73 4.58
N PHE A 318 -20.36 2.59 5.84
CA PHE A 318 -20.59 1.39 6.65
C PHE A 318 -20.63 1.71 8.15
N ARG A 319 -21.24 0.81 8.94
CA ARG A 319 -21.36 0.95 10.40
C ARG A 319 -20.46 -0.02 11.18
N SER A 320 -19.76 -0.92 10.50
CA SER A 320 -18.81 -1.83 11.15
C SER A 320 -17.62 -1.08 11.74
N THR A 321 -17.07 -1.61 12.84
CA THR A 321 -15.91 -1.03 13.54
C THR A 321 -14.62 -1.10 12.74
N THR A 322 -14.47 -2.08 11.84
CA THR A 322 -13.35 -2.20 10.89
C THR A 322 -13.77 -3.03 9.66
N PHE A 323 -13.14 -2.77 8.51
CA PHE A 323 -13.34 -3.51 7.25
C PHE A 323 -12.73 -4.93 7.24
N HIS A 324 -11.82 -5.22 8.16
CA HIS A 324 -11.14 -6.51 8.23
C HIS A 324 -12.09 -7.56 8.78
N GLN A 325 -12.64 -8.39 7.89
CA GLN A 325 -13.31 -9.64 8.25
C GLN A 325 -12.29 -10.77 8.09
N PRO A 326 -12.14 -11.64 9.11
CA PRO A 326 -11.16 -12.73 9.12
C PRO A 326 -11.39 -13.76 8.02
#